data_AF-A0A0C2XV94-F1
#
_entry.id   AF-A0A0C2XV94-F1
#
_cell.length_a   1.000
_cell.length_b   1.000
_cell.length_c   1.000
_cell.angle_alpha   90.00
_cell.angle_beta   90.00
_cell.angle_gamma   90.00
#
_symmetry.space_group_name_H-M   'P 1'
#
loop_
_entity.id
_entity.type
_entity.pdbx_description
1 polymer ?
#
loop_
_entity_poly.entity_id
_entity_poly.type
_entity_poly.pdbx_seq_one_letter_code
_entity_poly.pdbx_strand_id
1 'polypeptide(L)'
;MRYNYERRRPRFTESPLFTLDLGRRTLTIHATDVNISAYPSGRPRRTRRGNTVWSTLEPPTTRKSKYWKEKIGDELCRQFLLLRDVNAHFGADSPKYRLTEFPSGYNLCTRKEGTRQFHDDVRKDTYLFGQTSGRKFQSPQEAALHFAWLMRGKPNGRCKCIYCAPGRRQRQKPINKEMKEMWIAYLDEECKRRYEEFKKREACRKSGETYDAPSTPVDRYNEDMYLLPAPIERGQI
;
A
#
# COMPACT_ATOMS: atom_id res chain seq x y z
N MET A 1 -21.62 25.37 -4.07
CA MET A 1 -21.98 24.07 -3.47
C MET A 1 -20.73 23.42 -2.91
N ARG A 2 -20.64 23.27 -1.58
CA ARG A 2 -19.52 22.55 -0.93
C ARG A 2 -19.70 21.06 -1.21
N TYR A 3 -18.72 20.45 -1.86
CA TYR A 3 -18.65 19.01 -2.08
C TYR A 3 -18.59 18.33 -0.71
N ASN A 4 -19.67 17.70 -0.25
CA ASN A 4 -19.70 17.02 1.03
C ASN A 4 -18.93 15.69 0.90
N TYR A 5 -17.62 15.76 1.13
CA TYR A 5 -16.69 14.62 1.18
C TYR A 5 -17.06 13.60 2.28
N GLU A 6 -17.91 14.00 3.23
CA GLU A 6 -18.26 13.24 4.43
C GLU A 6 -18.98 11.91 4.15
N ARG A 7 -19.62 11.74 2.98
CA ARG A 7 -20.36 10.51 2.65
C ARG A 7 -19.54 9.41 1.95
N ARG A 8 -18.24 9.65 1.72
CA ARG A 8 -17.31 8.62 1.20
C ARG A 8 -16.09 8.50 2.10
N ARG A 9 -16.30 8.42 3.43
CA ARG A 9 -15.23 7.92 4.30
C ARG A 9 -14.79 6.56 3.75
N PRO A 10 -13.51 6.33 3.47
CA PRO A 10 -13.05 5.00 3.13
C PRO A 10 -13.51 4.08 4.26
N ARG A 11 -14.25 3.02 3.91
CA ARG A 11 -14.45 1.91 4.87
C ARG A 11 -13.04 1.52 5.36
N PHE A 12 -12.91 1.16 6.63
CA PHE A 12 -11.64 0.87 7.33
C PHE A 12 -10.86 2.05 7.94
N THR A 13 -11.25 3.32 7.79
CA THR A 13 -10.58 4.42 8.55
C THR A 13 -10.73 4.30 10.08
N GLU A 14 -11.70 3.51 10.54
CA GLU A 14 -11.94 3.20 11.95
C GLU A 14 -11.21 1.93 12.42
N SER A 15 -10.39 1.31 11.56
CA SER A 15 -9.59 0.14 11.93
C SER A 15 -8.56 0.54 13.00
N PRO A 16 -8.51 -0.13 14.16
CA PRO A 16 -7.49 0.16 15.18
C PRO A 16 -6.08 -0.26 14.74
N LEU A 17 -5.95 -0.90 13.57
CA LEU A 17 -4.69 -1.42 13.03
C LEU A 17 -3.87 -0.35 12.30
N PHE A 18 -4.45 0.82 12.07
CA PHE A 18 -3.73 1.97 11.54
C PHE A 18 -4.37 3.29 11.99
N THR A 19 -3.63 4.38 11.88
CA THR A 19 -4.12 5.74 12.10
C THR A 19 -3.79 6.59 10.90
N LEU A 20 -4.80 7.28 10.38
CA LEU A 20 -4.68 8.22 9.27
C LEU A 20 -4.86 9.65 9.79
N ASP A 21 -3.82 10.46 9.67
CA ASP A 21 -3.88 11.91 9.92
C ASP A 21 -4.00 12.62 8.57
N LEU A 22 -5.19 13.10 8.25
CA LEU A 22 -5.46 13.83 7.00
C LEU A 22 -4.82 15.23 6.98
N GLY A 23 -4.65 15.86 8.15
CA GLY A 23 -4.04 17.19 8.26
C GLY A 23 -2.54 17.14 7.98
N ARG A 24 -1.86 16.13 8.54
CA ARG A 24 -0.43 15.88 8.31
C ARG A 24 -0.14 15.01 7.10
N ARG A 25 -1.18 14.40 6.51
CA ARG A 25 -1.11 13.44 5.39
C ARG A 25 -0.18 12.27 5.71
N THR A 26 -0.31 11.76 6.93
CA THR A 26 0.51 10.67 7.43
C THR A 26 -0.33 9.45 7.79
N LEU A 27 0.23 8.27 7.51
CA LEU A 27 -0.35 6.98 7.84
C LEU A 27 0.57 6.25 8.84
N THR A 28 0.01 5.79 9.95
CA THR A 28 0.72 4.94 10.93
C THR A 28 0.09 3.57 10.91
N ILE A 29 0.87 2.50 10.76
CA ILE A 29 0.37 1.12 10.79
C ILE A 29 0.78 0.49 12.12
N HIS A 30 -0.20 0.09 12.90
CA HIS A 30 -0.02 -0.52 14.23
C HIS A 30 0.11 -2.04 14.16
N ALA A 31 -0.43 -2.65 13.11
CA ALA A 31 -0.31 -4.09 12.87
C ALA A 31 1.10 -4.49 12.39
N THR A 32 1.59 -5.62 12.89
CA THR A 32 2.86 -6.24 12.48
C THR A 32 2.74 -7.76 12.42
N ASP A 33 3.53 -8.40 11.56
CA ASP A 33 3.72 -9.85 11.46
C ASP A 33 5.18 -10.26 11.73
N VAL A 34 5.97 -9.38 12.36
CA VAL A 34 7.43 -9.53 12.37
C VAL A 34 7.89 -10.81 13.06
N ASN A 35 8.88 -11.46 12.43
CA ASN A 35 9.70 -12.49 13.05
C ASN A 35 11.13 -11.94 13.27
N ILE A 36 11.53 -11.79 14.54
CA ILE A 36 12.77 -11.14 14.98
C ILE A 36 14.02 -11.87 14.45
N SER A 37 13.92 -13.14 14.06
CA SER A 37 15.06 -13.93 13.56
C SER A 37 15.52 -13.57 12.12
N ALA A 38 14.86 -12.62 11.45
CA ALA A 38 15.07 -12.32 10.03
C ALA A 38 16.14 -11.26 9.71
N TYR A 39 16.78 -10.67 10.73
CA TYR A 39 17.72 -9.56 10.50
C TYR A 39 19.08 -10.02 9.98
N PRO A 40 19.72 -9.26 9.06
CA PRO A 40 21.08 -9.54 8.66
C PRO A 40 22.03 -9.31 9.84
N SER A 41 22.97 -10.23 10.07
CA SER A 41 23.91 -10.19 11.21
C SER A 41 24.88 -9.00 11.22
N GLY A 42 24.77 -8.05 10.28
CA GLY A 42 25.63 -6.88 10.10
C GLY A 42 27.08 -7.19 9.68
N ARG A 43 27.56 -8.40 10.00
CA ARG A 43 28.93 -8.85 9.73
C ARG A 43 29.18 -9.02 8.23
N PRO A 44 30.31 -8.51 7.72
CA PRO A 44 30.72 -8.78 6.35
C PRO A 44 30.82 -10.28 6.07
N ARG A 45 30.29 -10.72 4.93
CA ARG A 45 30.38 -12.11 4.47
C ARG A 45 30.90 -12.14 3.04
N ARG A 46 31.81 -13.08 2.75
CA ARG A 46 32.23 -13.36 1.38
C ARG A 46 31.16 -14.14 0.63
N THR A 47 30.91 -13.74 -0.61
CA THR A 47 30.03 -14.43 -1.55
C THR A 47 30.82 -15.50 -2.32
N ARG A 48 30.11 -16.42 -2.99
CA ARG A 48 30.73 -17.41 -3.89
C ARG A 48 31.53 -16.77 -5.03
N ARG A 49 31.24 -15.52 -5.38
CA ARG A 49 31.92 -14.76 -6.44
C ARG A 49 33.13 -13.97 -5.94
N GLY A 50 33.52 -14.13 -4.67
CA GLY A 50 34.65 -13.39 -4.07
C GLY A 50 34.30 -12.00 -3.53
N ASN A 51 33.13 -11.44 -3.86
CA ASN A 51 32.67 -10.16 -3.31
C ASN A 51 32.42 -10.22 -1.80
N THR A 52 32.64 -9.10 -1.12
CA THR A 52 32.24 -8.90 0.27
C THR A 52 30.87 -8.22 0.33
N VAL A 53 29.95 -8.78 1.12
CA VAL A 53 28.60 -8.25 1.33
C VAL A 53 28.39 -7.94 2.80
N TRP A 54 27.87 -6.76 3.09
CA TRP A 54 27.45 -6.37 4.43
C TRP A 54 26.20 -5.50 4.37
N SER A 55 25.50 -5.40 5.51
CA SER A 55 24.28 -4.61 5.61
C SER A 55 24.37 -3.69 6.81
N THR A 56 23.93 -2.45 6.61
CA THR A 56 23.82 -1.45 7.68
C THR A 56 22.38 -1.01 7.79
N LEU A 57 21.90 -0.83 9.02
CA LEU A 57 20.61 -0.22 9.26
C LEU A 57 20.58 1.18 8.64
N GLU A 58 19.49 1.50 7.94
CA GLU A 58 19.28 2.81 7.35
C GLU A 58 18.56 3.71 8.38
N PRO A 59 19.14 4.83 8.82
CA PRO A 59 18.48 5.71 9.77
C PRO A 59 17.16 6.26 9.22
N PRO A 60 16.15 6.50 10.08
CA PRO A 60 14.82 6.94 9.67
C PRO A 60 14.79 8.32 9.01
N THR A 61 15.83 9.13 9.23
CA THR A 61 15.96 10.51 8.73
C THR A 61 16.57 10.61 7.33
N THR A 62 17.13 9.52 6.80
CA THR A 62 17.81 9.49 5.50
C THR A 62 16.86 9.73 4.32
N ARG A 63 17.41 10.21 3.20
CA ARG A 63 16.64 10.37 1.94
C ARG A 63 16.01 9.05 1.47
N LYS A 64 16.70 7.92 1.66
CA LYS A 64 16.21 6.59 1.29
C LYS A 64 15.03 6.16 2.16
N SER A 65 15.14 6.32 3.48
CA SER A 65 14.04 6.01 4.39
C SER A 65 12.81 6.87 4.10
N LYS A 66 13.00 8.18 3.93
CA LYS A 66 11.93 9.11 3.51
C LYS A 66 11.27 8.68 2.20
N TYR A 67 12.07 8.36 1.18
CA TYR A 67 11.56 7.89 -0.12
C TYR A 67 10.72 6.62 0.02
N TRP A 68 11.18 5.63 0.79
CA TRP A 68 10.42 4.40 1.02
C TRP A 68 9.10 4.67 1.75
N LYS A 69 9.13 5.48 2.82
CA LYS A 69 7.93 5.85 3.59
C LYS A 69 6.92 6.63 2.74
N GLU A 70 7.39 7.55 1.89
CA GLU A 70 6.55 8.29 0.95
C GLU A 70 5.92 7.37 -0.10
N LYS A 71 6.71 6.51 -0.75
CA LYS A 71 6.18 5.61 -1.79
C LYS A 71 5.15 4.63 -1.24
N ILE A 72 5.44 4.01 -0.10
CA ILE A 72 4.49 3.07 0.52
C ILE A 72 3.24 3.81 0.99
N GLY A 73 3.39 4.92 1.72
CA GLY A 73 2.24 5.65 2.25
C GLY A 73 1.34 6.19 1.16
N ASP A 74 1.90 6.74 0.08
CA ASP A 74 1.14 7.26 -1.04
C ASP A 74 0.38 6.15 -1.77
N GLU A 75 1.01 5.00 -1.99
CA GLU A 75 0.41 3.82 -2.60
C GLU A 75 -0.75 3.27 -1.75
N LEU A 76 -0.52 3.08 -0.45
CA LEU A 76 -1.55 2.63 0.51
C LEU A 76 -2.75 3.57 0.54
N CYS A 77 -2.52 4.88 0.68
CA CYS A 77 -3.60 5.84 0.78
C CYS A 77 -4.39 5.99 -0.52
N ARG A 78 -3.73 6.00 -1.68
CA ARG A 78 -4.41 6.21 -2.98
C ARG A 78 -5.11 4.96 -3.48
N GLN A 79 -4.42 3.81 -3.45
CA GLN A 79 -4.93 2.59 -4.06
C GLN A 79 -5.81 1.79 -3.09
N PHE A 80 -5.45 1.74 -1.80
CA PHE A 80 -6.13 0.85 -0.85
C PHE A 80 -7.13 1.56 0.08
N LEU A 81 -6.91 2.85 0.35
CA LEU A 81 -7.86 3.69 1.10
C LEU A 81 -8.64 4.65 0.22
N LEU A 82 -8.42 4.65 -1.11
CA LEU A 82 -9.12 5.53 -2.06
C LEU A 82 -9.13 7.02 -1.67
N LEU A 83 -8.10 7.52 -0.99
CA LEU A 83 -7.99 8.91 -0.53
C LEU A 83 -7.59 9.88 -1.65
N ARG A 84 -8.03 9.60 -2.88
CA ARG A 84 -7.74 10.42 -4.04
C ARG A 84 -8.69 11.60 -4.10
N ASP A 85 -8.18 12.76 -4.49
CA ASP A 85 -9.04 13.75 -5.10
C ASP A 85 -9.53 13.22 -6.46
N VAL A 86 -10.79 12.88 -6.50
CA VAL A 86 -11.46 12.36 -7.68
C VAL A 86 -11.60 13.42 -8.78
N ASN A 87 -11.47 14.70 -8.42
CA ASN A 87 -11.46 15.84 -9.33
C ASN A 87 -10.03 16.25 -9.76
N ALA A 88 -8.99 15.70 -9.14
CA ALA A 88 -7.64 15.87 -9.65
C ALA A 88 -7.56 15.14 -11.00
N HIS A 89 -7.43 15.91 -12.08
CA HIS A 89 -7.00 15.40 -13.37
C HIS A 89 -5.72 14.57 -13.17
N PHE A 90 -5.53 13.53 -13.99
CA PHE A 90 -4.32 12.72 -13.98
C PHE A 90 -3.09 13.63 -14.12
N GLY A 91 -2.50 14.04 -13.00
CA GLY A 91 -1.48 15.08 -12.99
C GLY A 91 -1.06 15.43 -11.56
N ALA A 92 0.26 15.59 -11.40
CA ALA A 92 1.12 15.99 -10.28
C ALA A 92 0.57 16.58 -8.95
N ASP A 93 -0.66 17.10 -8.85
CA ASP A 93 -1.09 18.00 -7.77
C ASP A 93 -1.90 17.33 -6.66
N SER A 94 -2.15 16.02 -6.79
CA SER A 94 -2.78 15.27 -5.69
C SER A 94 -1.82 15.19 -4.51
N PRO A 95 -2.27 15.54 -3.30
CA PRO A 95 -1.42 15.54 -2.13
C PRO A 95 -0.86 14.14 -1.85
N LYS A 96 0.45 14.07 -1.57
CA LYS A 96 1.12 12.80 -1.27
C LYS A 96 0.95 12.45 0.20
N TYR A 97 0.69 11.18 0.46
CA TYR A 97 0.71 10.62 1.80
C TYR A 97 2.05 9.95 2.06
N ARG A 98 2.43 9.80 3.34
CA ARG A 98 3.62 9.04 3.73
C ARG A 98 3.37 8.26 5.01
N LEU A 99 4.14 7.20 5.19
CA LEU A 99 4.20 6.55 6.50
C LEU A 99 4.86 7.48 7.53
N THR A 100 4.34 7.48 8.76
CA THR A 100 5.04 8.08 9.91
C THR A 100 6.35 7.32 10.15
N GLU A 101 6.23 6.02 10.35
CA GLU A 101 7.31 5.05 10.46
C GLU A 101 6.94 3.73 9.76
N PHE A 102 7.91 2.85 9.54
CA PHE A 102 7.59 1.48 9.14
C PHE A 102 6.85 0.77 10.29
N PRO A 103 5.98 -0.23 10.00
CA PRO A 103 5.32 -1.01 11.03
C PRO A 103 6.34 -1.62 12.01
N SER A 104 5.96 -1.78 13.27
CA SER A 104 6.87 -2.23 14.33
C SER A 104 7.64 -3.48 13.93
N GLY A 105 8.97 -3.45 14.07
CA GLY A 105 9.89 -4.52 13.70
C GLY A 105 10.28 -4.57 12.21
N TYR A 106 9.77 -3.68 11.36
CA TYR A 106 10.29 -3.51 10.01
C TYR A 106 11.46 -2.53 9.98
N ASN A 107 12.57 -2.95 9.40
CA ASN A 107 13.79 -2.16 9.33
C ASN A 107 14.32 -2.07 7.91
N LEU A 108 14.58 -0.84 7.47
CA LEU A 108 15.21 -0.58 6.20
C LEU A 108 16.72 -0.71 6.36
N CYS A 109 17.37 -1.47 5.50
CA CYS A 109 18.81 -1.68 5.54
C CYS A 109 19.42 -1.40 4.16
N THR A 110 20.57 -0.73 4.13
CA THR A 110 21.40 -0.64 2.93
C THR A 110 22.34 -1.85 2.89
N ARG A 111 22.19 -2.68 1.86
CA ARG A 111 23.15 -3.73 1.50
C ARG A 111 24.24 -3.13 0.62
N LYS A 112 25.48 -3.41 0.97
CA LYS A 112 26.67 -3.04 0.21
C LYS A 112 27.31 -4.32 -0.33
N GLU A 113 27.68 -4.32 -1.60
CA GLU A 113 28.35 -5.43 -2.27
C GLU A 113 29.45 -4.89 -3.18
N GLY A 114 30.69 -5.36 -2.97
CA GLY A 114 31.83 -4.96 -3.80
C GLY A 114 33.03 -5.89 -3.61
N THR A 115 34.03 -5.73 -4.47
CA THR A 115 35.28 -6.49 -4.39
C THR A 115 36.11 -6.10 -3.16
N ARG A 116 36.03 -4.83 -2.74
CA ARG A 116 36.69 -4.26 -1.57
C ARG A 116 35.69 -3.41 -0.76
N GLN A 117 35.81 -3.42 0.57
CA GLN A 117 34.84 -2.79 1.48
C GLN A 117 34.80 -1.24 1.41
N PHE A 118 35.81 -0.62 0.79
CA PHE A 118 36.05 0.83 0.82
C PHE A 118 36.35 1.43 -0.56
N HIS A 119 35.80 0.84 -1.62
CA HIS A 119 36.04 1.30 -2.98
C HIS A 119 34.74 1.84 -3.62
N ASP A 120 34.88 2.73 -4.60
CA ASP A 120 33.75 3.42 -5.23
C ASP A 120 32.86 2.50 -6.09
N ASP A 121 33.34 1.29 -6.40
CA ASP A 121 32.61 0.24 -7.12
C ASP A 121 31.57 -0.50 -6.25
N VAL A 122 31.47 -0.16 -4.96
CA VAL A 122 30.54 -0.83 -4.04
C VAL A 122 29.10 -0.49 -4.42
N ARG A 123 28.42 -1.48 -5.00
CA ARG A 123 26.98 -1.45 -5.27
C ARG A 123 26.20 -1.32 -3.96
N LYS A 124 25.23 -0.40 -3.93
CA LYS A 124 24.36 -0.12 -2.79
C LYS A 124 22.91 -0.39 -3.16
N ASP A 125 22.31 -1.42 -2.57
CA ASP A 125 20.89 -1.72 -2.69
C ASP A 125 20.21 -1.48 -1.34
N THR A 126 18.91 -1.17 -1.35
CA THR A 126 18.15 -0.97 -0.10
C THR A 126 17.06 -2.02 0.00
N TYR A 127 16.91 -2.62 1.18
CA TYR A 127 15.92 -3.67 1.43
C TYR A 127 15.20 -3.43 2.75
N LEU A 128 13.91 -3.76 2.79
CA LEU A 128 13.11 -3.72 4.00
C LEU A 128 12.99 -5.14 4.58
N PHE A 129 13.47 -5.31 5.80
CA PHE A 129 13.44 -6.57 6.56
C PHE A 129 12.34 -6.53 7.62
N GLY A 130 11.88 -7.71 8.06
CA GLY A 130 10.94 -7.84 9.18
C GLY A 130 9.86 -8.90 8.96
N GLN A 131 9.49 -9.17 7.70
CA GLN A 131 8.40 -10.09 7.36
C GLN A 131 8.61 -11.51 7.96
N THR A 132 7.53 -12.16 8.42
CA THR A 132 7.58 -13.46 9.13
C THR A 132 8.38 -14.54 8.41
N SER A 133 8.34 -14.55 7.06
CA SER A 133 8.99 -15.57 6.24
C SER A 133 10.52 -15.45 6.19
N GLY A 134 11.11 -14.43 6.84
CA GLY A 134 12.55 -14.15 6.78
C GLY A 134 13.00 -13.52 5.47
N ARG A 135 12.07 -13.22 4.55
CA ARG A 135 12.35 -12.56 3.27
C ARG A 135 12.41 -11.04 3.45
N LYS A 136 12.98 -10.38 2.45
CA LYS A 136 13.20 -8.93 2.42
C LYS A 136 12.53 -8.33 1.20
N PHE A 137 11.84 -7.21 1.36
CA PHE A 137 11.30 -6.46 0.23
C PHE A 137 12.42 -5.67 -0.45
N GLN A 138 12.48 -5.72 -1.77
CA GLN A 138 13.50 -5.08 -2.61
C GLN A 138 13.04 -3.75 -3.19
N SER A 139 11.75 -3.44 -3.07
CA SER A 139 11.18 -2.16 -3.46
C SER A 139 10.02 -1.76 -2.54
N PRO A 140 9.69 -0.45 -2.48
CA PRO A 140 8.50 0.03 -1.80
C PRO A 140 7.21 -0.68 -2.25
N GLN A 141 7.07 -0.95 -3.54
CA GLN A 141 5.88 -1.58 -4.13
C GLN A 141 5.66 -3.01 -3.62
N GLU A 142 6.75 -3.78 -3.47
CA GLU A 142 6.66 -5.12 -2.89
C GLU A 142 6.15 -5.07 -1.44
N ALA A 143 6.57 -4.06 -0.67
CA ALA A 143 6.18 -3.88 0.73
C ALA A 143 4.74 -3.34 0.88
N ALA A 144 4.30 -2.44 -0.01
CA ALA A 144 2.98 -1.81 0.07
C ALA A 144 1.84 -2.84 0.06
N LEU A 145 1.93 -3.87 -0.79
CA LEU A 145 0.94 -4.96 -0.82
C LEU A 145 0.83 -5.71 0.50
N HIS A 146 1.98 -6.00 1.11
CA HIS A 146 2.02 -6.69 2.39
C HIS A 146 1.47 -5.80 3.51
N PHE A 147 1.77 -4.51 3.47
CA PHE A 147 1.29 -3.55 4.47
C PHE A 147 -0.21 -3.29 4.35
N ALA A 148 -0.77 -3.32 3.15
CA ALA A 148 -2.23 -3.29 2.96
C ALA A 148 -2.91 -4.49 3.64
N TRP A 149 -2.30 -5.68 3.56
CA TRP A 149 -2.74 -6.87 4.28
C TRP A 149 -2.61 -6.73 5.81
N LEU A 150 -1.53 -6.12 6.32
CA LEU A 150 -1.38 -5.79 7.75
C LEU A 150 -2.50 -4.86 8.24
N MET A 151 -2.77 -3.78 7.52
CA MET A 151 -3.80 -2.77 7.86
C MET A 151 -5.21 -3.36 8.00
N ARG A 152 -5.46 -4.53 7.40
CA ARG A 152 -6.74 -5.25 7.42
C ARG A 152 -6.74 -6.48 8.33
N GLY A 153 -5.76 -6.59 9.23
CA GLY A 153 -5.81 -7.58 10.32
C GLY A 153 -5.21 -8.92 9.95
N LYS A 154 -4.39 -8.97 8.89
CA LYS A 154 -3.65 -10.16 8.49
C LYS A 154 -4.53 -11.38 8.17
N PRO A 155 -5.61 -11.25 7.37
CA PRO A 155 -6.47 -12.39 7.05
C PRO A 155 -5.69 -13.53 6.38
N ASN A 156 -5.85 -14.76 6.88
CA ASN A 156 -5.12 -15.94 6.43
C ASN A 156 -5.31 -16.20 4.93
N GLY A 157 -4.22 -16.48 4.21
CA GLY A 157 -4.24 -16.84 2.78
C GLY A 157 -4.62 -15.70 1.82
N ARG A 158 -4.80 -14.47 2.31
CA ARG A 158 -5.25 -13.32 1.50
C ARG A 158 -4.15 -12.35 1.11
N CYS A 159 -2.93 -12.50 1.63
CA CYS A 159 -1.83 -11.61 1.25
C CYS A 159 -1.36 -11.88 -0.19
N LYS A 160 -1.27 -10.80 -0.99
CA LYS A 160 -0.87 -10.83 -2.40
C LYS A 160 0.53 -10.34 -2.70
N CYS A 161 1.34 -10.09 -1.68
CA CYS A 161 2.74 -9.80 -1.91
C CYS A 161 3.43 -11.05 -2.50
N ILE A 162 4.51 -10.84 -3.25
CA ILE A 162 5.32 -11.89 -3.88
C ILE A 162 5.85 -12.97 -2.92
N TYR A 163 5.81 -12.71 -1.61
CA TYR A 163 6.33 -13.61 -0.59
C TYR A 163 5.24 -14.43 0.12
N CYS A 164 3.99 -13.98 0.12
CA CYS A 164 2.88 -14.66 0.78
C CYS A 164 1.91 -15.32 -0.19
N ALA A 165 1.84 -14.86 -1.44
CA ALA A 165 0.93 -15.44 -2.43
C ALA A 165 1.32 -16.91 -2.72
N PRO A 166 0.37 -17.87 -2.60
CA PRO A 166 0.62 -19.28 -2.94
C PRO A 166 0.77 -19.43 -4.45
N GLY A 167 1.86 -20.07 -4.89
CA GLY A 167 2.17 -20.26 -6.31
C GLY A 167 3.60 -19.84 -6.66
N ARG A 168 4.28 -20.64 -7.46
CA ARG A 168 5.73 -20.55 -7.71
C ARG A 168 6.16 -19.16 -8.20
N ARG A 169 7.24 -18.62 -7.60
CA ARG A 169 8.10 -17.53 -8.13
C ARG A 169 7.36 -16.41 -8.89
N GLN A 170 6.30 -15.85 -8.31
CA GLN A 170 5.70 -14.65 -8.90
C GLN A 170 6.74 -13.51 -8.88
N ARG A 171 6.95 -12.89 -10.05
CA ARG A 171 7.74 -11.67 -10.16
C ARG A 171 6.86 -10.49 -9.77
N GLN A 172 7.43 -9.44 -9.18
CA GLN A 172 6.66 -8.24 -8.82
C GLN A 172 6.04 -7.54 -10.04
N LYS A 173 6.69 -7.62 -11.21
CA LYS A 173 6.23 -6.94 -12.44
C LYS A 173 4.83 -7.38 -12.91
N PRO A 174 4.53 -8.70 -13.05
CA PRO A 174 3.18 -9.19 -13.29
C PRO A 174 2.15 -8.68 -12.29
N ILE A 175 2.44 -8.72 -10.98
CA ILE A 175 1.52 -8.26 -9.94
C ILE A 175 1.23 -6.77 -10.09
N ASN A 176 2.26 -5.95 -10.29
CA ASN A 176 2.10 -4.52 -10.55
C ASN A 176 1.25 -4.24 -11.81
N LYS A 177 1.42 -5.07 -12.86
CA LYS A 177 0.67 -4.93 -14.11
C LYS A 177 -0.81 -5.24 -13.87
N GLU A 178 -1.10 -6.40 -13.28
CA GLU A 178 -2.46 -6.83 -12.94
C GLU A 178 -3.17 -5.81 -12.05
N MET A 179 -2.51 -5.35 -10.99
CA MET A 179 -3.02 -4.29 -10.12
C MET A 179 -3.35 -3.01 -10.87
N LYS A 180 -2.46 -2.59 -11.78
CA LYS A 180 -2.66 -1.38 -12.58
C LYS A 180 -3.83 -1.55 -13.54
N GLU A 181 -3.97 -2.71 -14.19
CA GLU A 181 -5.07 -3.00 -15.11
C GLU A 181 -6.41 -3.01 -14.38
N MET A 182 -6.50 -3.70 -13.23
CA MET A 182 -7.69 -3.70 -12.38
C MET A 182 -8.04 -2.30 -11.87
N TRP A 183 -7.03 -1.51 -11.49
CA TRP A 183 -7.24 -0.14 -11.04
C TRP A 183 -7.78 0.74 -12.15
N ILE A 184 -7.24 0.63 -13.37
CA ILE A 184 -7.75 1.36 -14.53
C ILE A 184 -9.19 0.98 -14.84
N ALA A 185 -9.52 -0.31 -14.81
CA ALA A 185 -10.88 -0.80 -15.02
C ALA A 185 -11.85 -0.23 -13.97
N TYR A 186 -11.49 -0.26 -12.69
CA TYR A 186 -12.29 0.34 -11.63
C TYR A 186 -12.50 1.84 -11.83
N LEU A 187 -11.44 2.57 -12.22
CA LEU A 187 -11.56 4.00 -12.47
C LEU A 187 -12.48 4.32 -13.65
N ASP A 188 -12.45 3.49 -14.70
CA ASP A 188 -13.34 3.61 -15.84
C ASP A 188 -14.80 3.38 -15.44
N GLU A 189 -15.07 2.32 -14.67
CA GLU A 189 -16.41 2.05 -14.13
C GLU A 189 -16.91 3.16 -13.20
N GLU A 190 -16.05 3.67 -12.32
CA GLU A 190 -16.37 4.78 -11.42
C GLU A 190 -16.68 6.07 -12.20
N CYS A 191 -15.94 6.33 -13.29
CA CYS A 191 -16.17 7.46 -14.17
C CYS A 191 -17.53 7.35 -14.87
N LYS A 192 -17.84 6.18 -15.46
CA LYS A 192 -19.13 5.88 -16.09
C LYS A 192 -20.28 6.08 -15.12
N ARG A 193 -20.16 5.53 -13.90
CA ARG A 193 -21.19 5.66 -12.86
C ARG A 193 -21.46 7.11 -12.48
N ARG A 194 -20.41 7.92 -12.34
CA ARG A 194 -20.55 9.36 -12.03
C ARG A 194 -21.21 10.13 -13.15
N TYR A 195 -20.88 9.80 -14.39
CA TYR A 195 -21.50 10.42 -15.55
C TYR A 195 -23.00 10.10 -15.64
N GLU A 196 -23.38 8.84 -15.36
CA GLU A 196 -24.78 8.44 -15.28
C GLU A 196 -25.52 9.11 -14.12
N GLU A 197 -24.90 9.18 -12.94
CA GLU A 197 -25.44 9.89 -11.78
C GLU A 197 -25.65 11.39 -12.08
N PHE A 198 -24.68 12.03 -12.75
CA PHE A 198 -24.81 13.40 -13.21
C PHE A 198 -25.98 13.58 -14.18
N LYS A 199 -26.12 12.69 -15.17
CA LYS A 199 -27.26 12.70 -16.10
C LYS A 199 -28.60 12.56 -15.40
N LYS A 200 -28.71 11.66 -14.42
CA LYS A 200 -29.95 11.48 -13.63
C LYS A 200 -30.28 12.73 -12.81
N ARG A 201 -29.29 13.34 -12.16
CA ARG A 201 -29.47 14.60 -11.42
C ARG A 201 -29.96 15.74 -12.32
N GLU A 202 -29.36 15.87 -13.49
CA GLU A 202 -29.78 16.86 -14.50
C GLU A 202 -31.19 16.61 -15.01
N ALA A 203 -31.58 15.34 -15.19
CA ALA A 203 -32.95 14.97 -15.57
C ALA A 203 -33.96 15.33 -14.47
N CYS A 204 -33.73 14.93 -13.22
CA CYS A 204 -34.58 15.28 -12.07
C CYS A 204 -34.72 16.81 -11.91
N ARG A 205 -33.62 17.56 -12.08
CA ARG A 205 -33.64 19.03 -12.04
C ARG A 205 -34.56 19.62 -13.11
N LYS A 206 -34.60 19.03 -14.31
CA LYS A 206 -35.46 19.49 -15.40
C LYS A 206 -36.93 19.07 -15.22
N SER A 207 -37.19 17.90 -14.65
CA SER A 207 -38.55 17.41 -14.39
C SER A 207 -39.17 18.02 -13.13
N GLY A 208 -38.37 18.64 -12.25
CA GLY A 208 -38.82 19.13 -10.95
C GLY A 208 -38.94 18.03 -9.89
N GLU A 209 -38.52 16.81 -10.21
CA GLU A 209 -38.51 15.68 -9.29
C GLU A 209 -37.30 15.75 -8.33
N THR A 210 -37.46 15.13 -7.17
CA THR A 210 -36.36 15.02 -6.20
C THR A 210 -35.42 13.90 -6.64
N TYR A 211 -34.12 14.18 -6.72
CA TYR A 211 -33.12 13.16 -7.01
C TYR A 211 -32.79 12.35 -5.75
N ASP A 212 -33.21 11.09 -5.74
CA ASP A 212 -32.79 10.12 -4.73
C ASP A 212 -31.43 9.52 -5.10
N ALA A 213 -30.41 9.86 -4.31
CA ALA A 213 -29.08 9.32 -4.50
C ALA A 213 -29.07 7.81 -4.20
N PRO A 214 -28.51 6.97 -5.09
CA PRO A 214 -28.38 5.56 -4.81
C PRO A 214 -27.51 5.33 -3.57
N SER A 215 -27.77 4.25 -2.86
CA SER A 215 -26.91 3.80 -1.75
C SER A 215 -25.46 3.73 -2.22
N THR A 216 -24.52 4.19 -1.39
CA THR A 216 -23.09 4.15 -1.71
C THR A 216 -22.71 2.70 -2.06
N PRO A 217 -22.32 2.42 -3.32
CA PRO A 217 -22.06 1.06 -3.74
C PRO A 217 -20.90 0.47 -2.94
N VAL A 218 -20.94 -0.85 -2.77
CA VAL A 218 -19.82 -1.59 -2.19
C VAL A 218 -18.63 -1.44 -3.13
N ASP A 219 -17.48 -1.11 -2.56
CA ASP A 219 -16.25 -0.84 -3.30
C ASP A 219 -15.69 -2.14 -3.86
N ARG A 220 -16.19 -2.51 -5.04
CA ARG A 220 -15.81 -3.72 -5.79
C ARG A 220 -14.31 -3.83 -5.99
N TYR A 221 -13.60 -2.72 -6.21
CA TYR A 221 -12.15 -2.78 -6.34
C TYR A 221 -11.50 -3.25 -5.03
N ASN A 222 -11.97 -2.77 -3.88
CA ASN A 222 -11.51 -3.28 -2.59
C ASN A 222 -11.96 -4.71 -2.29
N GLU A 223 -13.06 -5.19 -2.87
CA GLU A 223 -13.49 -6.60 -2.79
C GLU A 223 -12.62 -7.51 -3.68
N ASP A 224 -12.45 -7.14 -4.95
CA ASP A 224 -11.74 -7.88 -5.99
C ASP A 224 -10.21 -7.83 -5.79
N MET A 225 -9.68 -6.72 -5.26
CA MET A 225 -8.27 -6.53 -4.87
C MET A 225 -7.99 -6.78 -3.36
N TYR A 226 -8.88 -7.51 -2.66
CA TYR A 226 -8.56 -8.40 -1.51
C TYR A 226 -9.08 -8.15 -0.09
N LEU A 227 -9.88 -7.16 0.32
CA LEU A 227 -10.01 -7.01 1.79
C LEU A 227 -11.34 -6.54 2.41
N LEU A 228 -12.41 -7.32 2.22
CA LEU A 228 -13.35 -7.55 3.33
C LEU A 228 -12.92 -8.82 4.09
N PRO A 229 -13.17 -8.94 5.41
CA PRO A 229 -13.39 -10.27 5.97
C PRO A 229 -14.51 -10.94 5.18
N ALA A 230 -14.59 -12.28 5.16
CA ALA A 230 -15.86 -12.92 4.84
C ALA A 230 -16.96 -12.17 5.63
N PRO A 231 -18.13 -11.88 5.04
CA PRO A 231 -19.21 -11.26 5.80
C PRO A 231 -19.33 -12.05 7.11
N ILE A 232 -19.17 -11.38 8.25
CA ILE A 232 -19.47 -12.00 9.52
C ILE A 232 -20.95 -12.31 9.40
N GLU A 233 -21.26 -13.59 9.20
CA GLU A 233 -22.62 -14.07 9.35
C GLU A 233 -23.04 -13.63 10.74
N ARG A 234 -24.06 -12.77 10.80
CA ARG A 234 -24.67 -12.37 12.06
C ARG A 234 -25.23 -13.66 12.69
N GLY A 235 -24.44 -14.34 13.52
CA GLY A 235 -24.86 -15.64 14.01
C GLY A 235 -23.92 -16.47 14.87
N GLN A 236 -22.72 -16.00 15.26
CA GLN A 236 -21.89 -16.77 16.20
C GLN A 236 -21.28 -15.85 17.28
N ILE A 237 -22.02 -15.77 18.39
CA ILE A 237 -21.55 -15.51 19.75
C ILE A 237 -21.15 -16.87 20.33
#